data_AF-A0A519WUN1-F1
#
_entry.id   AF-A0A519WUN1-F1
#
_cell.length_a   1.000
_cell.length_b   1.000
_cell.length_c   1.000
_cell.angle_alpha   90.00
_cell.angle_beta   90.00
_cell.angle_gamma   90.00
#
_symmetry.space_group_name_H-M   'P 1'
#
loop_
_entity.id
_entity.type
_entity.pdbx_description
1 polymer ?
#
loop_
_entity_poly.entity_id
_entity_poly.type
_entity_poly.pdbx_seq_one_letter_code
_entity_poly.pdbx_strand_id
1 'polypeptide(L)'
;MQTEANFDTIAYLQYGNDRQIQVFNLLTRHLILEQLSEFDPIVVGTIPIDIDIESSDIDIICYCNNSEHFADRIATLFQKEDGFKIWENNKIDPGATVATFTIKDFTVEIFGQD
;
A
#
# COMPACT_ATOMS: atom_id res chain seq x y z
N MET A 1 -21.65 22.27 0.34
CA MET A 1 -20.21 22.50 0.53
C MET A 1 -19.56 21.15 0.27
N GLN A 2 -18.90 20.99 -0.87
CA GLN A 2 -18.22 19.74 -1.20
C GLN A 2 -16.91 19.78 -0.41
N THR A 3 -16.79 18.99 0.64
CA THR A 3 -15.52 18.84 1.36
C THR A 3 -14.58 18.08 0.44
N GLU A 4 -13.46 18.72 0.05
CA GLU A 4 -12.38 18.06 -0.67
C GLU A 4 -11.89 16.87 0.15
N ALA A 5 -11.75 15.71 -0.49
CA ALA A 5 -11.24 14.51 0.17
C ALA A 5 -9.76 14.70 0.50
N ASN A 6 -9.38 14.46 1.76
CA ASN A 6 -7.98 14.40 2.15
C ASN A 6 -7.43 13.01 1.81
N PHE A 7 -6.60 12.93 0.77
CA PHE A 7 -6.01 11.68 0.30
C PHE A 7 -4.79 11.23 1.12
N ASP A 8 -4.29 12.05 2.04
CA ASP A 8 -3.18 11.69 2.93
C ASP A 8 -3.60 10.67 4.01
N THR A 9 -4.90 10.38 4.12
CA THR A 9 -5.44 9.40 5.06
C THR A 9 -6.46 8.50 4.38
N ILE A 10 -6.62 7.27 4.87
CA ILE A 10 -7.65 6.36 4.35
C ILE A 10 -9.07 6.64 4.87
N ALA A 11 -9.27 7.67 5.70
CA ALA A 11 -10.53 7.91 6.40
C ALA A 11 -11.73 8.08 5.45
N TYR A 12 -11.51 8.64 4.26
CA TYR A 12 -12.58 8.82 3.28
C TYR A 12 -13.05 7.49 2.67
N LEU A 13 -12.20 6.44 2.63
CA LEU A 13 -12.57 5.12 2.11
C LEU A 13 -13.68 4.46 2.94
N GLN A 14 -13.79 4.79 4.23
CA GLN A 14 -14.84 4.28 5.11
C GLN A 14 -16.26 4.66 4.65
N TYR A 15 -16.40 5.72 3.86
CA TYR A 15 -17.67 6.24 3.36
C TYR A 15 -17.81 6.11 1.83
N GLY A 16 -16.90 5.36 1.22
CA GLY A 16 -16.84 5.13 -0.22
C GLY A 16 -17.76 4.02 -0.72
N ASN A 17 -17.43 3.47 -1.89
CA ASN A 17 -18.08 2.28 -2.44
C ASN A 17 -17.76 1.01 -1.62
N ASP A 18 -18.39 -0.12 -1.97
CA ASP A 18 -18.18 -1.39 -1.26
C ASP A 18 -16.71 -1.84 -1.23
N ARG A 19 -15.95 -1.63 -2.32
CA ARG A 19 -14.54 -2.01 -2.41
C ARG A 19 -13.64 -1.10 -1.56
N GLN A 20 -13.88 0.21 -1.56
CA GLN A 20 -13.18 1.18 -0.72
C GLN A 20 -13.39 0.86 0.77
N ILE A 21 -14.62 0.52 1.17
CA ILE A 21 -14.93 0.09 2.54
C ILE A 21 -14.20 -1.22 2.88
N GLN A 22 -14.12 -2.18 1.96
CA GLN A 22 -13.37 -3.42 2.17
C GLN A 22 -11.87 -3.16 2.37
N VAL A 23 -11.26 -2.31 1.55
CA VAL A 23 -9.85 -1.92 1.67
C VAL A 23 -9.59 -1.19 2.99
N PHE A 24 -10.44 -0.22 3.36
CA PHE A 24 -10.35 0.46 4.65
C PHE A 24 -10.34 -0.52 5.82
N ASN A 25 -11.28 -1.48 5.82
CA ASN A 25 -11.39 -2.49 6.88
C ASN A 25 -10.19 -3.44 6.91
N LEU A 26 -9.67 -3.83 5.74
CA LEU A 26 -8.49 -4.69 5.64
C LEU A 26 -7.26 -3.99 6.21
N LEU A 27 -6.95 -2.77 5.73
CA LEU A 27 -5.78 -2.00 6.17
C LEU A 27 -5.82 -1.71 7.66
N THR A 28 -6.98 -1.29 8.19
CA THR A 28 -7.17 -0.98 9.62
C THR A 28 -7.06 -2.24 10.49
N ARG A 29 -7.67 -3.36 10.07
CA ARG A 29 -7.65 -4.60 10.87
C ARG A 29 -6.26 -5.22 10.95
N HIS A 30 -5.49 -5.10 9.88
CA HIS A 30 -4.13 -5.65 9.79
C HIS A 30 -3.06 -4.62 10.18
N LEU A 31 -3.45 -3.39 10.55
CA LEU A 31 -2.55 -2.31 10.97
C LEU A 31 -1.41 -2.07 9.95
N ILE A 32 -1.73 -2.12 8.66
CA ILE A 32 -0.71 -2.10 7.59
C ILE A 32 0.01 -0.74 7.56
N LEU A 33 -0.74 0.35 7.55
CA LEU A 33 -0.16 1.70 7.49
C LEU A 33 0.56 2.06 8.78
N GLU A 34 0.09 1.58 9.93
CA GLU A 34 0.75 1.77 11.22
C GLU A 34 2.10 1.05 11.27
N GLN A 35 2.18 -0.18 10.74
CA GLN A 35 3.43 -0.93 10.64
C GLN A 35 4.46 -0.27 9.71
N LEU A 36 3.97 0.46 8.70
CA LEU A 36 4.76 1.20 7.71
C LEU A 36 5.01 2.67 8.07
N SER A 37 4.50 3.15 9.22
CA SER A 37 4.49 4.57 9.58
C SER A 37 5.85 5.28 9.58
N GLU A 38 6.96 4.53 9.69
CA GLU A 38 8.32 5.04 9.52
C GLU A 38 8.59 5.63 8.13
N PHE A 39 7.82 5.21 7.12
CA PHE A 39 8.03 5.53 5.71
C PHE A 39 6.90 6.38 5.10
N ASP A 40 6.13 7.09 5.93
CA ASP A 40 5.02 7.98 5.50
C ASP A 40 4.09 7.33 4.45
N PRO A 41 3.44 6.19 4.77
CA PRO A 41 2.75 5.39 3.78
C PRO A 41 1.44 6.06 3.31
N ILE A 42 1.22 6.09 2.00
CA ILE A 42 -0.01 6.63 1.38
C ILE A 42 -0.62 5.58 0.47
N VAL A 43 -1.93 5.35 0.62
CA VAL A 43 -2.70 4.49 -0.29
C VAL A 43 -3.06 5.29 -1.53
N VAL A 44 -2.64 4.79 -2.68
CA VAL A 44 -2.81 5.44 -3.98
C VAL A 44 -3.45 4.48 -4.99
N GLY A 45 -3.51 4.88 -6.25
CA GLY A 45 -3.98 4.02 -7.32
C GLY A 45 -5.49 4.06 -7.52
N THR A 46 -6.02 3.02 -8.15
CA THR A 46 -7.35 3.03 -8.74
C THR A 46 -8.49 2.95 -7.71
N ILE A 47 -8.26 2.30 -6.57
CA ILE A 47 -9.28 2.11 -5.52
C ILE A 47 -9.62 3.43 -4.81
N PRO A 48 -8.64 4.23 -4.33
CA PRO A 48 -8.87 5.59 -3.84
C PRO A 48 -9.81 6.47 -4.66
N ILE A 49 -9.76 6.38 -5.98
CA ILE A 49 -10.48 7.26 -6.90
C ILE A 49 -11.68 6.59 -7.60
N ASP A 50 -12.09 5.40 -7.15
CA ASP A 50 -13.30 4.70 -7.63
C ASP A 50 -13.29 4.41 -9.15
N ILE A 51 -12.13 4.02 -9.67
CA ILE A 51 -12.00 3.54 -11.07
C ILE A 51 -11.36 2.15 -11.15
N ASP A 52 -11.27 1.47 -10.02
CA ASP A 52 -10.70 0.13 -9.93
C ASP A 52 -11.54 -0.92 -10.67
N ILE A 53 -10.91 -2.06 -10.91
CA ILE A 53 -11.55 -3.28 -11.37
C ILE A 53 -11.32 -4.39 -10.35
N GLU A 54 -11.98 -5.53 -10.54
CA GLU A 54 -11.91 -6.66 -9.60
C GLU A 54 -10.47 -7.10 -9.28
N SER A 55 -9.59 -7.06 -10.28
CA SER A 55 -8.17 -7.43 -10.17
C SER A 55 -7.25 -6.28 -9.77
N SER A 56 -7.76 -5.10 -9.41
CA SER A 56 -6.92 -3.99 -8.93
C SER A 56 -6.30 -4.32 -7.59
N ASP A 57 -5.00 -4.08 -7.47
CA ASP A 57 -4.24 -4.21 -6.24
C ASP A 57 -4.51 -3.04 -5.28
N ILE A 58 -4.10 -3.19 -4.02
CA ILE A 58 -4.01 -2.08 -3.07
C ILE A 58 -2.59 -1.51 -3.18
N ASP A 59 -2.46 -0.35 -3.82
CA ASP A 59 -1.17 0.33 -4.00
C ASP A 59 -0.83 1.20 -2.78
N ILE A 60 0.34 1.00 -2.19
CA ILE A 60 0.88 1.81 -1.09
C ILE A 60 2.24 2.35 -1.49
N ILE A 61 2.37 3.68 -1.54
CA ILE A 61 3.68 4.32 -1.71
C ILE A 61 4.26 4.69 -0.35
N CYS A 62 5.59 4.64 -0.26
CA CYS A 62 6.37 4.94 0.93
C CYS A 62 7.55 5.83 0.55
N TYR A 63 7.86 6.82 1.39
CA TYR A 63 9.09 7.58 1.31
C TYR A 63 10.23 6.81 2.00
N CYS A 64 11.29 6.47 1.26
CA CYS A 64 12.47 5.82 1.83
C CYS A 64 13.78 6.29 1.18
N ASN A 65 14.67 6.86 2.00
CA ASN A 65 16.00 7.30 1.58
C ASN A 65 17.09 6.21 1.66
N ASN A 66 16.74 5.04 2.20
CA ASN A 66 17.62 3.88 2.34
C ASN A 66 16.85 2.62 1.93
N SER A 67 17.08 2.18 0.69
CA SER A 67 16.40 1.02 0.10
C SER A 67 16.71 -0.29 0.83
N GLU A 68 17.93 -0.48 1.35
CA GLU A 68 18.32 -1.68 2.08
C GLU A 68 17.56 -1.79 3.41
N HIS A 69 17.51 -0.69 4.19
CA HIS A 69 16.73 -0.63 5.43
C HIS A 69 15.23 -0.82 5.18
N PHE A 70 14.71 -0.19 4.13
CA PHE A 70 13.32 -0.38 3.72
C PHE A 70 13.04 -1.84 3.38
N ALA A 71 13.87 -2.48 2.55
CA ALA A 71 13.70 -3.87 2.16
C ALA A 71 13.73 -4.83 3.35
N ASP A 72 14.69 -4.66 4.27
CA ASP A 72 14.80 -5.45 5.50
C ASP A 72 13.56 -5.28 6.39
N ARG A 73 13.05 -4.05 6.50
CA ARG A 73 11.85 -3.76 7.29
C ARG A 73 10.61 -4.42 6.68
N ILE A 74 10.41 -4.29 5.36
CA ILE A 74 9.30 -4.91 4.64
C ILE A 74 9.35 -6.43 4.74
N ALA A 75 10.52 -7.05 4.56
CA ALA A 75 10.69 -8.49 4.73
C ALA A 75 10.41 -8.93 6.19
N THR A 76 10.86 -8.17 7.18
CA THR A 76 10.58 -8.47 8.60
C THR A 76 9.08 -8.48 8.88
N LEU A 77 8.34 -7.53 8.31
CA LEU A 77 6.90 -7.37 8.53
C LEU A 77 6.09 -8.44 7.78
N PHE A 78 6.39 -8.69 6.51
CA PHE A 78 5.45 -9.36 5.60
C PHE A 78 5.97 -10.66 4.96
N GLN A 79 7.21 -11.11 5.23
CA GLN A 79 7.75 -12.33 4.59
C GLN A 79 6.95 -13.62 4.82
N LYS A 80 6.06 -13.62 5.82
CA LYS A 80 5.22 -14.78 6.16
C LYS A 80 3.83 -14.71 5.52
N GLU A 81 3.48 -13.59 4.90
CA GLU A 81 2.22 -13.44 4.19
C GLU A 81 2.24 -14.23 2.88
N ASP A 82 1.06 -14.69 2.46
CA ASP A 82 0.93 -15.48 1.26
C ASP A 82 1.37 -14.68 0.03
N GLY A 83 2.12 -15.34 -0.87
CA GLY A 83 2.56 -14.72 -2.11
C GLY A 83 3.65 -13.65 -1.95
N PHE A 84 4.25 -13.49 -0.76
CA PHE A 84 5.28 -12.47 -0.52
C PHE A 84 6.43 -12.53 -1.52
N LYS A 85 6.72 -11.39 -2.16
CA LYS A 85 7.91 -11.16 -2.99
C LYS A 85 8.41 -9.75 -2.72
N ILE A 86 9.71 -9.56 -2.84
CA ILE A 86 10.36 -8.25 -2.77
C ILE A 86 11.50 -8.18 -3.79
N TRP A 87 11.64 -7.05 -4.47
CA TRP A 87 12.69 -6.82 -5.47
C TRP A 87 13.01 -5.34 -5.64
N GLU A 88 14.19 -5.04 -6.15
CA GLU A 88 14.55 -3.70 -6.63
C GLU A 88 14.07 -3.50 -8.07
N ASN A 89 13.39 -2.40 -8.36
CA ASN A 89 12.83 -2.10 -9.68
C ASN A 89 13.79 -1.33 -10.59
N ASN A 90 15.05 -1.78 -10.67
CA ASN A 90 16.13 -1.08 -11.38
C ASN A 90 15.94 -0.85 -12.89
N LYS A 91 14.93 -1.47 -13.51
CA LYS A 91 14.64 -1.32 -14.95
C LYS A 91 13.74 -0.14 -15.29
N ILE A 92 12.82 0.19 -14.38
CA ILE A 92 11.80 1.24 -14.58
C ILE A 92 12.13 2.42 -13.69
N ASP A 93 12.47 2.15 -12.42
CA ASP A 93 12.74 3.16 -11.41
C ASP A 93 13.97 2.77 -10.56
N PRO A 94 15.18 3.17 -11.00
CA PRO A 94 16.40 2.85 -10.29
C PRO A 94 16.39 3.38 -8.85
N GLY A 95 16.59 2.47 -7.89
CA GLY A 95 16.54 2.79 -6.45
C GLY A 95 15.20 2.49 -5.78
N ALA A 96 14.14 2.23 -6.56
CA ALA A 96 12.86 1.83 -5.99
C ALA A 96 12.87 0.37 -5.50
N THR A 97 12.30 0.14 -4.34
CA THR A 97 12.03 -1.20 -3.80
C THR A 97 10.55 -1.48 -3.88
N VAL A 98 10.18 -2.65 -4.40
CA VAL A 98 8.79 -3.07 -4.52
C VAL A 98 8.60 -4.39 -3.80
N ALA A 99 7.51 -4.50 -3.05
CA ALA A 99 7.08 -5.75 -2.44
C ALA A 99 5.61 -6.00 -2.74
N THR A 100 5.25 -7.27 -2.89
CA THR A 100 3.86 -7.70 -3.03
C THR A 100 3.57 -8.86 -2.11
N PHE A 101 2.36 -8.94 -1.60
CA PHE A 101 1.82 -10.07 -0.85
C PHE A 101 0.29 -10.04 -0.91
N THR A 102 -0.36 -11.10 -0.43
CA THR A 102 -1.81 -11.23 -0.47
C THR A 102 -2.38 -11.34 0.93
N ILE A 103 -3.44 -10.55 1.20
CA ILE A 103 -4.27 -10.69 2.41
C ILE A 103 -5.70 -10.98 1.96
N LYS A 104 -6.17 -12.20 2.23
CA LYS A 104 -7.46 -12.71 1.72
C LYS A 104 -7.49 -12.65 0.19
N ASP A 105 -8.36 -11.80 -0.37
CA ASP A 105 -8.59 -11.69 -1.81
C ASP A 105 -7.90 -10.45 -2.41
N PHE A 106 -7.17 -9.67 -1.61
CA PHE A 106 -6.47 -8.48 -2.07
C PHE A 106 -4.96 -8.73 -2.15
N THR A 107 -4.39 -8.44 -3.31
CA THR A 107 -2.96 -8.17 -3.44
C THR A 107 -2.68 -6.79 -2.84
N VAL A 108 -1.65 -6.69 -2.03
CA VAL A 108 -1.07 -5.44 -1.57
C VAL A 108 0.27 -5.27 -2.30
N GLU A 109 0.46 -4.13 -2.95
CA GLU A 109 1.74 -3.73 -3.53
C GLU A 109 2.28 -2.53 -2.74
N ILE A 110 3.51 -2.65 -2.24
CA ILE A 110 4.22 -1.58 -1.55
C ILE A 110 5.38 -1.13 -2.43
N PHE A 111 5.45 0.17 -2.70
CA PHE A 111 6.51 0.81 -3.45
C PHE A 111 7.24 1.84 -2.56
N GLY A 112 8.57 1.76 -2.46
CA GLY A 112 9.38 2.69 -1.68
C GLY A 112 10.48 3.36 -2.50
N GLN A 113 10.61 4.69 -2.38
CA GLN A 113 11.60 5.55 -3.06
C GLN A 113 11.82 6.89 -2.30
N ASP A 114 12.90 7.63 -2.63
CA ASP A 114 13.27 8.96 -2.11
C ASP A 114 12.67 10.18 -2.82
#